data_AF-A0A7X7P8N3-F1
#
_entry.id   AF-A0A7X7P8N3-F1
#
_cell.length_a   1.000
_cell.length_b   1.000
_cell.length_c   1.000
_cell.angle_alpha   90.00
_cell.angle_beta   90.00
_cell.angle_gamma   90.00
#
_symmetry.space_group_name_H-M   'P 1'
#
loop_
_entity.id
_entity.type
_entity.pdbx_description
1 polymer ?
#
loop_
_entity_poly.entity_id
_entity_poly.type
_entity_poly.pdbx_seq_one_letter_code
_entity_poly.pdbx_strand_id
1 'polypeptide(L)'
;RAPFDVAEGEPELVAGFHTEYGAMQFGLFYMGEYSHIGINSILVACLFLGGYSVPFVTTETIQSNIGISLAVLCGIFVVAILAFLHLLYRYARWYKKSAASNKQVILREYSLYKILGWAAVVVFAAAGVASALFFHPEFTVIDGQPVYGIGVALGTALIHILVLLVKAIFFCWIWIWVRWTLPRFRYDHVMNLGWKVILNIALINLVVTALIAKLLGGI
;
A
#
# COMPACT_ATOMS: atom_id res chain seq x y z
N ARG A 1 -7.05 16.48 4.49
CA ARG A 1 -5.78 16.72 5.21
C ARG A 1 -4.95 17.75 4.46
N ALA A 2 -3.99 18.41 5.13
CA ALA A 2 -3.14 19.43 4.51
C ALA A 2 -2.66 18.97 3.12
N PRO A 3 -2.84 19.79 2.07
CA PRO A 3 -3.11 21.23 2.08
C PRO A 3 -4.60 21.64 2.14
N PHE A 4 -5.53 20.68 2.19
CA PHE A 4 -6.99 20.92 2.22
C PHE A 4 -7.60 20.60 3.59
N ASP A 5 -6.96 21.08 4.67
CA ASP A 5 -7.40 20.93 6.06
C ASP A 5 -8.00 22.23 6.62
N VAL A 6 -8.63 23.06 5.77
CA VAL A 6 -9.12 24.39 6.14
C VAL A 6 -10.14 24.35 7.29
N ALA A 7 -10.99 23.32 7.36
CA ALA A 7 -11.94 23.12 8.46
C ALA A 7 -11.27 22.73 9.79
N GLU A 8 -10.02 22.22 9.76
CA GLU A 8 -9.20 21.91 10.95
C GLU A 8 -8.23 23.08 11.28
N GLY A 9 -7.92 23.91 10.28
CA GLY A 9 -6.79 24.82 10.26
C GLY A 9 -7.12 26.31 10.08
N GLU A 10 -8.39 26.70 9.93
CA GLU A 10 -8.84 28.09 10.15
C GLU A 10 -9.40 28.24 11.57
N PRO A 11 -8.60 28.83 12.49
CA PRO A 11 -9.03 29.36 13.76
C PRO A 11 -9.07 30.88 13.70
N GLU A 12 -10.14 31.47 14.21
CA GLU A 12 -9.97 32.66 15.04
C GLU A 12 -9.77 32.27 16.53
N LEU A 13 -10.25 31.11 17.02
CA LEU A 13 -10.05 30.68 18.43
C LEU A 13 -10.20 29.15 18.62
N VAL A 14 -9.11 28.38 18.87
CA VAL A 14 -9.17 26.95 19.30
C VAL A 14 -9.40 25.93 18.14
N ALA A 15 -8.93 24.69 18.28
CA ALA A 15 -8.70 23.69 17.20
C ALA A 15 -9.96 23.16 16.46
N GLY A 16 -10.77 24.06 15.89
CA GLY A 16 -11.97 23.77 15.11
C GLY A 16 -12.95 22.86 15.86
N PHE A 17 -13.63 21.98 15.11
CA PHE A 17 -14.56 21.01 15.70
C PHE A 17 -13.86 19.97 16.60
N HIS A 18 -12.54 19.81 16.52
CA HIS A 18 -11.81 18.83 17.33
C HIS A 18 -11.83 19.16 18.83
N THR A 19 -12.11 20.40 19.23
CA THR A 19 -12.18 20.78 20.65
C THR A 19 -13.53 20.57 21.29
N GLU A 20 -14.56 20.28 20.50
CA GLU A 20 -15.91 20.00 21.00
C GLU A 20 -16.07 18.52 21.38
N TYR A 21 -15.16 17.65 20.94
CA TYR A 21 -15.25 16.21 21.15
C TYR A 21 -14.20 15.69 22.14
N GLY A 22 -14.65 14.96 23.15
CA GLY A 22 -13.80 14.32 24.14
C GLY A 22 -13.43 12.87 23.78
N ALA A 23 -12.21 12.46 24.17
CA ALA A 23 -11.73 11.08 24.27
C ALA A 23 -12.17 10.12 23.15
N MET A 24 -13.28 9.40 23.33
CA MET A 24 -13.74 8.36 22.40
C MET A 24 -14.23 8.93 21.07
N GLN A 25 -14.99 10.03 21.10
CA GLN A 25 -15.48 10.68 19.88
C GLN A 25 -14.33 11.30 19.09
N PHE A 26 -13.37 11.92 19.79
CA PHE A 26 -12.11 12.39 19.20
C PHE A 26 -11.36 11.24 18.52
N GLY A 27 -11.20 10.10 19.19
CA GLY A 27 -10.57 8.91 18.62
C GLY A 27 -11.26 8.39 17.35
N LEU A 28 -12.59 8.43 17.29
CA LEU A 28 -13.35 8.05 16.10
C LEU A 28 -13.09 8.98 14.91
N PHE A 29 -12.93 10.29 15.13
CA PHE A 29 -12.55 11.24 14.08
C PHE A 29 -11.18 10.88 13.48
N TYR A 30 -10.15 10.67 14.30
CA TYR A 30 -8.84 10.25 13.77
C TYR A 30 -8.90 8.92 13.03
N MET A 31 -9.59 7.93 13.60
CA MET A 31 -9.75 6.63 12.95
C MET A 31 -10.44 6.77 11.59
N GLY A 32 -11.50 7.58 11.52
CA GLY A 32 -12.22 7.86 10.27
C GLY A 32 -11.36 8.57 9.24
N GLU A 33 -10.61 9.59 9.64
CA GLU A 33 -9.71 10.33 8.74
C GLU A 33 -8.58 9.46 8.17
N TYR A 34 -7.97 8.61 9.01
CA TYR A 34 -6.94 7.66 8.53
C TYR A 34 -7.55 6.54 7.68
N SER A 35 -8.75 6.06 8.02
CA SER A 35 -9.47 5.06 7.24
C SER A 35 -9.82 5.61 5.85
N HIS A 36 -10.23 6.88 5.77
CA HIS A 36 -10.53 7.53 4.50
C HIS A 36 -9.29 7.66 3.61
N ILE A 37 -8.10 7.94 4.18
CA ILE A 37 -6.84 7.93 3.41
C ILE A 37 -6.55 6.54 2.86
N GLY A 38 -6.75 5.49 3.66
CA GLY A 38 -6.57 4.10 3.23
C GLY A 38 -7.52 3.71 2.11
N ILE A 39 -8.83 3.97 2.28
CA ILE A 39 -9.87 3.66 1.29
C ILE A 39 -9.63 4.43 0.00
N ASN A 40 -9.32 5.73 0.07
CA ASN A 40 -9.05 6.54 -1.11
C ASN A 40 -7.80 6.05 -1.86
N SER A 41 -6.76 5.63 -1.14
CA SER A 41 -5.55 5.07 -1.75
C SER A 41 -5.83 3.76 -2.50
N ILE A 42 -6.70 2.92 -1.95
CA ILE A 42 -7.16 1.69 -2.61
C ILE A 42 -8.03 2.01 -3.84
N LEU A 43 -8.97 2.97 -3.71
CA LEU A 43 -9.83 3.38 -4.83
C LEU A 43 -9.01 3.93 -6.00
N VAL A 44 -8.02 4.80 -5.72
CA VAL A 44 -7.13 5.33 -6.76
C VAL A 44 -6.31 4.21 -7.42
N ALA A 45 -5.79 3.26 -6.63
CA ALA A 45 -5.09 2.10 -7.18
C ALA A 45 -5.98 1.23 -8.07
N CYS A 46 -7.25 1.04 -7.71
CA CYS A 46 -8.22 0.31 -8.51
C CYS A 46 -8.58 1.02 -9.81
N LEU A 47 -8.93 2.31 -9.74
CA LEU A 47 -9.43 3.06 -10.89
C LEU A 47 -8.34 3.40 -11.90
N PHE A 48 -7.13 3.74 -11.45
CA PHE A 48 -6.08 4.26 -12.33
C PHE A 48 -4.94 3.29 -12.60
N LEU A 49 -4.64 2.35 -11.68
CA LEU A 49 -3.51 1.39 -11.83
C LEU A 49 -3.96 -0.05 -12.09
N GLY A 50 -5.22 -0.27 -12.50
CA GLY A 50 -5.73 -1.61 -12.80
C GLY A 50 -5.92 -2.51 -11.57
N GLY A 51 -5.98 -1.93 -10.37
CA GLY A 51 -6.25 -2.66 -9.13
C GLY A 51 -5.22 -3.75 -8.85
N TYR A 52 -5.66 -5.00 -8.86
CA TYR A 52 -4.83 -6.16 -8.53
C TYR A 52 -3.96 -6.68 -9.69
N SER A 53 -4.13 -6.15 -10.90
CA SER A 53 -3.34 -6.60 -12.05
C SER A 53 -1.89 -6.16 -11.94
N VAL A 54 -0.96 -7.02 -12.34
CA VAL A 54 0.45 -6.64 -12.50
C VAL A 54 0.61 -5.91 -13.83
N PRO A 55 1.21 -4.70 -13.86
CA PRO A 55 1.48 -4.02 -15.11
C PRO A 55 2.34 -4.89 -16.02
N PHE A 56 1.97 -4.99 -17.30
CA PHE A 56 2.70 -5.72 -18.34
C PHE A 56 2.75 -7.26 -18.21
N VAL A 57 2.06 -7.88 -17.25
CA VAL A 57 2.03 -9.34 -17.09
C VAL A 57 0.58 -9.83 -17.04
N THR A 58 0.24 -10.78 -17.93
CA THR A 58 -1.10 -11.40 -17.93
C THR A 58 -1.24 -12.43 -16.82
N THR A 59 -2.46 -12.63 -16.34
CA THR A 59 -2.77 -13.65 -15.32
C THR A 59 -2.36 -15.05 -15.78
N GLU A 60 -2.46 -15.34 -17.07
CA GLU A 60 -2.02 -16.60 -17.68
C GLU A 60 -0.52 -16.80 -17.55
N THR A 61 0.28 -15.75 -17.76
CA THR A 61 1.75 -15.80 -17.64
C THR A 61 2.20 -15.96 -16.19
N ILE A 62 1.44 -15.39 -15.24
CA ILE A 62 1.67 -15.57 -13.80
C ILE A 62 1.33 -17.00 -13.39
N GLN A 63 0.21 -17.53 -13.88
CA GLN A 63 -0.22 -18.89 -13.58
C GLN A 63 0.75 -19.93 -14.17
N SER A 64 1.26 -19.72 -15.38
CA SER A 64 2.22 -20.64 -16.01
C SER A 64 3.58 -20.66 -15.33
N ASN A 65 3.99 -19.55 -14.70
CA ASN A 65 5.31 -19.40 -14.06
C ASN A 65 5.20 -19.16 -12.55
N ILE A 66 4.16 -19.71 -11.91
CA ILE A 66 3.82 -19.33 -10.55
C ILE A 66 4.96 -19.63 -9.56
N GLY A 67 5.67 -20.75 -9.72
CA GLY A 67 6.80 -21.11 -8.88
C GLY A 67 7.90 -20.04 -8.87
N ILE A 68 8.23 -19.48 -10.03
CA ILE A 68 9.24 -18.39 -10.13
C ILE A 68 8.71 -17.11 -9.48
N SER A 69 7.46 -16.73 -9.78
CA SER A 69 6.88 -15.47 -9.27
C SER A 69 6.72 -15.47 -7.74
N LEU A 70 6.30 -16.60 -7.16
CA LEU A 70 6.17 -16.77 -5.71
C LEU A 70 7.55 -16.83 -5.04
N ALA A 71 8.53 -17.52 -5.65
CA ALA A 71 9.91 -17.55 -5.16
C ALA A 71 10.53 -16.16 -5.09
N VAL A 72 10.34 -15.35 -6.14
CA VAL A 72 10.85 -13.97 -6.20
C VAL A 72 10.22 -13.11 -5.09
N LEU A 73 8.91 -13.22 -4.87
CA LEU A 73 8.24 -12.49 -3.79
C LEU A 73 8.75 -12.91 -2.41
N CYS A 74 8.82 -14.22 -2.14
CA CYS A 74 9.39 -14.74 -0.89
C CYS A 74 10.84 -14.25 -0.71
N GLY A 75 11.64 -14.24 -1.78
CA GLY A 75 13.00 -13.71 -1.78
C GLY A 75 13.07 -12.23 -1.41
N ILE A 76 12.20 -11.38 -1.98
CA ILE A 76 12.11 -9.95 -1.63
C ILE A 76 11.77 -9.77 -0.14
N PHE A 77 10.80 -10.53 0.39
CA PHE A 77 10.46 -10.49 1.81
C PHE A 77 11.62 -10.96 2.69
N VAL A 78 12.34 -12.01 2.31
CA VAL A 78 13.53 -12.47 3.04
C VAL A 78 14.61 -11.38 3.06
N VAL A 79 14.90 -10.73 1.93
CA VAL A 79 15.87 -9.63 1.87
C VAL A 79 15.44 -8.44 2.74
N ALA A 80 14.15 -8.08 2.72
CA ALA A 80 13.62 -7.01 3.56
C ALA A 80 13.75 -7.34 5.06
N ILE A 81 13.45 -8.57 5.46
CA ILE A 81 13.59 -9.03 6.86
C ILE A 81 15.07 -9.07 7.26
N LEU A 82 15.97 -9.52 6.39
CA LEU A 82 17.41 -9.51 6.65
C LEU A 82 17.95 -8.08 6.81
N ALA A 83 17.50 -7.14 5.97
CA ALA A 83 17.84 -5.72 6.10
C ALA A 83 17.33 -5.13 7.42
N PHE A 84 16.11 -5.47 7.82
CA PHE A 84 15.53 -5.07 9.10
C PHE A 84 16.29 -5.67 10.29
N LEU A 85 16.63 -6.96 10.24
CA LEU A 85 17.48 -7.60 11.24
C LEU A 85 18.84 -6.92 11.32
N HIS A 86 19.48 -6.63 10.18
CA HIS A 86 20.76 -5.92 10.15
C HIS A 86 20.67 -4.53 10.82
N LEU A 87 19.57 -3.80 10.59
CA LEU A 87 19.26 -2.54 11.27
C LEU A 87 19.15 -2.76 12.80
N LEU A 88 18.39 -3.76 13.24
CA LEU A 88 18.26 -4.09 14.67
C LEU A 88 19.60 -4.49 15.30
N TYR A 89 20.43 -5.26 14.62
CA TYR A 89 21.78 -5.59 15.09
C TYR A 89 22.67 -4.35 15.17
N ARG A 90 22.54 -3.39 14.24
CA ARG A 90 23.25 -2.11 14.29
C ARG A 90 22.80 -1.28 15.50
N TYR A 91 21.50 -1.12 15.71
CA TYR A 91 20.96 -0.35 16.83
C TYR A 91 21.23 -1.00 18.18
N ALA A 92 21.08 -2.32 18.31
CA ALA A 92 21.37 -3.04 19.55
C ALA A 92 22.85 -2.89 19.97
N ARG A 93 23.78 -2.91 19.00
CA ARG A 93 25.22 -2.67 19.26
C ARG A 93 25.48 -1.25 19.76
N TRP A 94 24.82 -0.25 19.18
CA TRP A 94 24.93 1.14 19.62
C TRP A 94 24.35 1.31 21.04
N TYR A 95 23.16 0.77 21.31
CA TYR A 95 22.50 0.90 22.61
C TYR A 95 23.25 0.19 23.75
N LYS A 96 24.00 -0.87 23.43
CA LYS A 96 24.88 -1.53 24.40
C LYS A 96 25.99 -0.59 24.92
N LYS A 97 26.38 0.42 24.14
CA LYS A 97 27.39 1.42 24.53
C LYS A 97 26.79 2.64 25.24
N SER A 98 25.49 2.89 25.10
CA SER A 98 24.81 4.02 25.74
C SER A 98 24.55 3.78 27.24
N ALA A 99 24.63 4.85 28.02
CA ALA A 99 24.39 4.86 29.47
C ALA A 99 22.90 5.14 29.81
N ALA A 100 21.97 4.47 29.12
CA ALA A 100 20.54 4.63 29.38
C ALA A 100 20.11 3.82 30.63
N SER A 101 19.26 4.41 31.47
CA SER A 101 18.75 3.77 32.70
C SER A 101 17.98 2.47 32.42
N ASN A 102 17.11 2.44 31.40
CA ASN A 102 16.27 1.29 31.05
C ASN A 102 16.91 0.31 30.05
N LYS A 103 18.24 0.18 30.06
CA LYS A 103 18.99 -0.59 29.05
C LYS A 103 18.61 -2.06 28.95
N GLN A 104 18.34 -2.73 30.09
CA GLN A 104 18.06 -4.17 30.10
C GLN A 104 16.71 -4.51 29.44
N VAL A 105 15.70 -3.66 29.64
CA VAL A 105 14.35 -3.84 29.06
C VAL A 105 14.44 -3.71 27.53
N ILE A 106 15.09 -2.65 27.04
CA ILE A 106 15.25 -2.37 25.61
C ILE A 106 16.07 -3.47 24.90
N LEU A 107 17.13 -3.98 25.54
CA LEU A 107 17.91 -5.09 24.97
C LEU A 107 17.12 -6.41 24.94
N ARG A 108 16.21 -6.64 25.90
CA ARG A 108 15.31 -7.79 25.91
C ARG A 108 14.28 -7.70 24.79
N GLU A 109 13.71 -6.52 24.55
CA GLU A 109 12.84 -6.26 23.39
C GLU A 109 13.57 -6.53 22.07
N TYR A 110 14.79 -6.00 21.89
CA TYR A 110 15.60 -6.31 20.71
C TYR A 110 15.93 -7.79 20.57
N SER A 111 16.08 -8.53 21.67
CA SER A 111 16.27 -9.98 21.62
C SER A 111 15.04 -10.70 21.07
N LEU A 112 13.84 -10.29 21.50
CA LEU A 112 12.58 -10.83 20.99
C LEU A 112 12.41 -10.53 19.50
N TYR A 113 12.67 -9.29 19.06
CA TYR A 113 12.57 -8.93 17.65
C TYR A 113 13.57 -9.70 16.76
N LYS A 114 14.77 -10.01 17.26
CA LYS A 114 15.72 -10.87 16.54
C LYS A 114 15.23 -12.30 16.40
N ILE A 115 14.72 -12.90 17.47
CA ILE A 115 14.19 -14.27 17.45
C ILE A 115 13.01 -14.36 16.48
N LEU A 116 12.05 -13.43 16.61
CA LEU A 116 10.88 -13.37 15.75
C LEU A 116 11.27 -13.11 14.29
N GLY A 117 12.23 -12.21 14.04
CA GLY A 117 12.71 -11.92 12.69
C GLY A 117 13.42 -13.12 12.05
N TRP A 118 14.28 -13.84 12.77
CA TRP A 118 14.89 -15.07 12.26
C TRP A 118 13.87 -16.18 12.02
N ALA A 119 12.88 -16.34 12.90
CA ALA A 119 11.77 -17.28 12.69
C ALA A 119 11.00 -16.93 11.41
N ALA A 120 10.72 -15.65 11.17
CA ALA A 120 10.08 -15.19 9.95
C ALA A 120 10.93 -15.48 8.69
N VAL A 121 12.26 -15.27 8.75
CA VAL A 121 13.16 -15.63 7.63
C VAL A 121 13.06 -17.11 7.29
N VAL A 122 13.06 -18.00 8.30
CA VAL A 122 12.94 -19.45 8.07
C VAL A 122 11.61 -19.79 7.41
N VAL A 123 10.50 -19.19 7.86
CA VAL A 123 9.17 -19.42 7.29
C VAL A 123 9.10 -18.96 5.83
N PHE A 124 9.57 -17.74 5.52
CA PHE A 124 9.55 -17.23 4.15
C PHE A 124 10.54 -17.94 3.23
N ALA A 125 11.69 -18.37 3.74
CA ALA A 125 12.63 -19.20 2.97
C ALA A 125 12.05 -20.59 2.68
N ALA A 126 11.39 -21.22 3.66
CA ALA A 126 10.71 -22.50 3.47
C ALA A 126 9.54 -22.36 2.48
N ALA A 127 8.77 -21.27 2.53
CA ALA A 127 7.74 -20.97 1.54
C ALA A 127 8.33 -20.75 0.13
N GLY A 128 9.49 -20.08 0.04
CA GLY A 128 10.24 -19.94 -1.21
C GLY A 128 10.72 -21.28 -1.76
N VAL A 129 11.18 -22.21 -0.91
CA VAL A 129 11.55 -23.57 -1.34
C VAL A 129 10.30 -24.38 -1.72
N ALA A 130 9.19 -24.25 -0.98
CA ALA A 130 7.93 -24.90 -1.31
C ALA A 130 7.35 -24.40 -2.65
N SER A 131 7.62 -23.15 -3.02
CA SER A 131 7.26 -22.61 -4.34
C SER A 131 7.90 -23.37 -5.50
N ALA A 132 9.02 -24.08 -5.26
CA ALA A 132 9.66 -24.92 -6.25
C ALA A 132 8.82 -26.14 -6.65
N LEU A 133 7.90 -26.59 -5.80
CA LEU A 133 6.96 -27.66 -6.13
C LEU A 133 5.94 -27.24 -7.21
N PHE A 134 5.81 -25.92 -7.46
CA PHE A 134 4.90 -25.34 -8.44
C PHE A 134 5.61 -24.79 -9.68
N PHE A 135 6.84 -25.24 -9.99
CA PHE A 135 7.56 -24.81 -11.21
C PHE A 135 6.91 -25.31 -12.51
N HIS A 136 6.20 -26.44 -12.48
CA HIS A 136 5.37 -26.92 -13.59
C HIS A 136 3.95 -27.17 -13.06
N PRO A 137 3.10 -26.15 -13.02
CA PRO A 137 1.75 -26.31 -12.49
C PRO A 137 0.93 -27.21 -13.43
N GLU A 138 0.33 -28.26 -12.86
CA GLU A 138 -0.62 -29.10 -13.58
C GLU A 138 -1.82 -28.25 -14.01
N PHE A 139 -2.10 -28.22 -15.32
CA PHE A 139 -3.22 -27.51 -15.91
C PHE A 139 -4.16 -28.52 -16.57
N THR A 140 -5.46 -28.36 -16.36
CA THR A 140 -6.49 -29.07 -17.10
C THR A 140 -7.12 -28.08 -18.08
N VAL A 141 -7.28 -28.47 -19.34
CA VAL A 141 -7.93 -27.59 -20.33
C VAL A 141 -9.41 -27.90 -20.32
N ILE A 142 -10.21 -26.93 -19.90
CA ILE A 142 -11.68 -26.97 -19.98
C ILE A 142 -12.07 -25.78 -20.87
N ASP A 143 -12.85 -26.04 -21.92
CA ASP A 143 -13.34 -25.03 -22.88
C ASP A 143 -12.23 -24.16 -23.51
N GLY A 144 -11.07 -24.76 -23.79
CA GLY A 144 -9.94 -24.08 -24.45
C GLY A 144 -9.18 -23.09 -23.55
N GLN A 145 -9.50 -23.01 -22.26
CA GLN A 145 -8.78 -22.22 -21.28
C GLN A 145 -7.98 -23.12 -20.32
N PRO A 146 -6.73 -22.77 -19.97
CA PRO A 146 -5.96 -23.50 -18.98
C PRO A 146 -6.53 -23.25 -17.58
N VAL A 147 -7.14 -24.28 -16.98
CA VAL A 147 -7.62 -24.26 -15.60
C VAL A 147 -6.54 -24.87 -14.71
N TYR A 148 -6.02 -24.06 -13.79
CA TYR A 148 -4.97 -24.49 -12.88
C TYR A 148 -5.56 -25.00 -11.55
N GLY A 149 -4.85 -25.94 -10.91
CA GLY A 149 -5.25 -26.48 -9.61
C GLY A 149 -5.35 -25.42 -8.50
N ILE A 150 -6.07 -25.76 -7.42
CA ILE A 150 -6.38 -24.85 -6.29
C ILE A 150 -5.12 -24.17 -5.72
N GLY A 151 -3.99 -24.89 -5.65
CA GLY A 151 -2.72 -24.31 -5.15
C GLY A 151 -2.22 -23.13 -5.98
N VAL A 152 -2.37 -23.20 -7.31
CA VAL A 152 -1.98 -22.14 -8.25
C VAL A 152 -2.96 -20.96 -8.17
N ALA A 153 -4.26 -21.25 -8.02
CA ALA A 153 -5.27 -20.21 -7.85
C ALA A 153 -5.07 -19.41 -6.55
N LEU A 154 -4.79 -20.09 -5.44
CA LEU A 154 -4.49 -19.42 -4.16
C LEU A 154 -3.19 -18.63 -4.24
N GLY A 155 -2.14 -19.18 -4.86
CA GLY A 155 -0.88 -18.47 -5.07
C GLY A 155 -1.07 -17.18 -5.88
N THR A 156 -1.80 -17.24 -6.99
CA THR A 156 -2.05 -16.07 -7.83
C THR A 156 -2.93 -15.04 -7.13
N ALA A 157 -3.93 -15.47 -6.35
CA ALA A 157 -4.73 -14.58 -5.51
C ALA A 157 -3.88 -13.84 -4.46
N LEU A 158 -2.94 -14.54 -3.81
CA LEU A 158 -2.01 -13.90 -2.86
C LEU A 158 -1.15 -12.84 -3.54
N ILE A 159 -0.61 -13.14 -4.74
CA ILE A 159 0.16 -12.17 -5.53
C ILE A 159 -0.69 -10.93 -5.84
N HIS A 160 -1.92 -11.13 -6.31
CA HIS A 160 -2.85 -10.05 -6.63
C HIS A 160 -3.18 -9.16 -5.42
N ILE A 161 -3.42 -9.76 -4.25
CA ILE A 161 -3.65 -9.01 -3.00
C ILE A 161 -2.40 -8.22 -2.62
N LEU A 162 -1.21 -8.84 -2.67
CA LEU A 162 0.04 -8.16 -2.32
C LEU A 162 0.33 -6.98 -3.26
N VAL A 163 0.11 -7.15 -4.57
CA VAL A 163 0.28 -6.08 -5.56
C VAL A 163 -0.67 -4.91 -5.27
N LEU A 164 -1.94 -5.20 -4.95
CA LEU A 164 -2.90 -4.17 -4.57
C LEU A 164 -2.46 -3.43 -3.30
N LEU A 165 -2.00 -4.16 -2.28
CA LEU A 165 -1.51 -3.56 -1.04
C LEU A 165 -0.27 -2.69 -1.27
N VAL A 166 0.68 -3.14 -2.10
CA VAL A 166 1.88 -2.35 -2.46
C VAL A 166 1.47 -1.05 -3.16
N LYS A 167 0.55 -1.10 -4.13
CA LYS A 167 0.02 0.10 -4.79
C LYS A 167 -0.69 1.03 -3.80
N ALA A 168 -1.50 0.48 -2.89
CA ALA A 168 -2.20 1.26 -1.87
C ALA A 168 -1.21 1.93 -0.90
N ILE A 169 -0.17 1.22 -0.44
CA ILE A 169 0.89 1.77 0.42
C ILE A 169 1.65 2.88 -0.31
N PHE A 170 1.92 2.71 -1.61
CA PHE A 170 2.55 3.75 -2.42
C PHE A 170 1.70 5.03 -2.46
N PHE A 171 0.38 4.93 -2.63
CA PHE A 171 -0.50 6.11 -2.58
C PHE A 171 -0.63 6.70 -1.17
N CYS A 172 -0.69 5.87 -0.12
CA CYS A 172 -0.63 6.35 1.26
C CYS A 172 0.66 7.14 1.52
N TRP A 173 1.80 6.67 0.99
CA TRP A 173 3.06 7.38 1.05
C TRP A 173 3.00 8.72 0.30
N ILE A 174 2.39 8.77 -0.89
CA ILE A 174 2.14 10.04 -1.60
C ILE A 174 1.31 11.00 -0.74
N TRP A 175 0.25 10.54 -0.08
CA TRP A 175 -0.56 11.41 0.79
C TRP A 175 0.24 12.02 1.94
N ILE A 176 1.13 11.23 2.56
CA ILE A 176 2.03 11.73 3.62
C ILE A 176 3.07 12.70 3.04
N TRP A 177 3.60 12.40 1.85
CA TRP A 177 4.58 13.26 1.19
C TRP A 177 3.98 14.60 0.76
N VAL A 178 2.78 14.60 0.19
CA VAL A 178 2.02 15.80 -0.18
C VAL A 178 1.79 16.70 1.03
N ARG A 179 1.49 16.10 2.19
CA ARG A 179 1.32 16.83 3.46
C ARG A 179 2.56 17.64 3.84
N TRP A 180 3.76 17.15 3.52
CA TRP A 180 5.02 17.80 3.89
C TRP A 180 5.57 18.73 2.81
N THR A 181 5.04 18.68 1.60
CA THR A 181 5.58 19.45 0.46
C THR A 181 4.76 20.70 0.14
N LEU A 182 3.45 20.68 0.36
CA LEU A 182 2.57 21.79 -0.03
C LEU A 182 2.22 22.69 1.17
N PRO A 183 2.39 24.03 1.03
CA PRO A 183 1.84 24.99 1.97
C PRO A 183 0.31 24.89 2.05
N ARG A 184 -0.26 25.24 3.20
CA ARG A 184 -1.71 25.25 3.39
C ARG A 184 -2.38 26.32 2.51
N PHE A 185 -3.48 25.97 1.86
CA PHE A 185 -4.26 26.91 1.05
C PHE A 185 -5.38 27.55 1.87
N ARG A 186 -5.61 28.85 1.67
CA ARG A 186 -6.76 29.58 2.22
C ARG A 186 -8.07 29.10 1.59
N TYR A 187 -9.18 29.17 2.32
CA TYR A 187 -10.52 28.76 1.87
C TYR A 187 -10.86 29.28 0.45
N ASP A 188 -10.67 30.58 0.20
CA ASP A 188 -10.99 31.21 -1.09
C ASP A 188 -10.27 30.57 -2.28
N HIS A 189 -9.01 30.15 -2.09
CA HIS A 189 -8.21 29.54 -3.14
C HIS A 189 -8.67 28.10 -3.41
N VAL A 190 -9.06 27.38 -2.36
CA VAL A 190 -9.63 26.03 -2.48
C VAL A 190 -10.97 26.07 -3.23
N MET A 191 -11.84 27.02 -2.89
CA MET A 191 -13.14 27.21 -3.55
C MET A 191 -12.96 27.56 -5.03
N ASN A 192 -12.05 28.50 -5.34
CA ASN A 192 -11.73 28.84 -6.73
C ASN A 192 -11.12 27.65 -7.50
N LEU A 193 -10.23 26.87 -6.88
CA LEU A 193 -9.65 25.67 -7.51
C LEU A 193 -10.72 24.62 -7.83
N GLY A 194 -11.61 24.32 -6.88
CA GLY A 194 -12.68 23.35 -7.07
C GLY A 194 -13.65 23.74 -8.20
N TRP A 195 -14.21 24.94 -8.13
CA TRP A 195 -15.28 25.36 -9.03
C TRP A 195 -14.79 25.87 -10.39
N LYS A 196 -13.65 26.57 -10.45
CA LYS A 196 -13.18 27.17 -11.72
C LYS A 196 -12.20 26.29 -12.47
N VAL A 197 -11.41 25.47 -11.77
CA VAL A 197 -10.34 24.69 -12.39
C VAL A 197 -10.72 23.22 -12.50
N ILE A 198 -10.97 22.55 -11.37
CA ILE A 198 -11.20 21.09 -11.35
C ILE A 198 -12.47 20.71 -12.12
N LEU A 199 -13.57 21.42 -11.91
CA LEU A 199 -14.84 21.15 -12.59
C LEU A 199 -14.71 21.29 -14.12
N ASN A 200 -14.12 22.40 -14.59
CA ASN A 200 -13.95 22.64 -16.03
C ASN A 200 -13.00 21.62 -16.67
N ILE A 201 -11.92 21.25 -16.00
CA ILE A 201 -10.99 20.20 -16.47
C ILE A 201 -11.69 18.84 -16.53
N ALA A 202 -12.50 18.49 -15.53
CA ALA A 202 -13.24 17.22 -15.52
C ALA A 202 -14.25 17.13 -16.68
N LEU A 203 -14.98 18.22 -16.95
CA LEU A 203 -15.90 18.29 -18.09
C LEU A 203 -15.18 18.16 -19.43
N ILE A 204 -14.04 18.85 -19.59
CA ILE A 204 -13.22 18.74 -20.81
C ILE A 204 -12.71 17.30 -20.97
N ASN A 205 -12.19 16.69 -19.90
CA ASN A 205 -11.71 15.31 -19.93
C ASN A 205 -12.81 14.32 -20.34
N LEU A 206 -14.04 14.51 -19.83
CA LEU A 206 -15.19 13.69 -20.19
C LEU A 206 -15.52 13.80 -21.68
N VAL A 207 -15.60 15.02 -22.23
CA VAL A 207 -15.88 15.25 -23.65
C VAL A 207 -14.78 14.66 -24.54
N VAL A 208 -13.51 14.87 -24.17
CA VAL A 208 -12.36 14.32 -24.91
C VAL A 208 -12.39 12.79 -24.89
N THR A 209 -12.63 12.18 -23.72
CA THR A 209 -12.73 10.72 -23.59
C THR A 209 -13.89 10.17 -24.43
N ALA A 210 -15.05 10.83 -24.42
CA ALA A 210 -16.20 10.44 -25.24
C ALA A 210 -15.90 10.54 -26.74
N LEU A 211 -15.22 11.60 -27.18
CA LEU A 211 -14.84 11.78 -28.58
C LEU A 211 -13.80 10.75 -29.03
N ILE A 212 -12.78 10.50 -28.21
CA ILE A 212 -11.76 9.46 -28.47
C ILE A 212 -12.42 8.08 -28.53
N ALA A 213 -13.30 7.75 -27.60
CA ALA A 213 -14.03 6.49 -27.59
C ALA A 213 -14.84 6.31 -28.89
N LYS A 214 -15.51 7.36 -29.38
CA LYS A 214 -16.23 7.34 -30.65
C LYS A 214 -15.31 7.17 -31.87
N LEU A 215 -14.12 7.76 -31.86
CA LEU A 215 -13.17 7.68 -32.98
C LEU A 215 -12.41 6.34 -33.04
N LEU A 216 -12.04 5.78 -31.89
CA LEU A 216 -11.29 4.52 -31.80
C LEU A 216 -12.19 3.28 -31.84
N GLY A 217 -13.34 3.34 -31.17
CA GLY A 217 -14.29 2.24 -31.07
C GLY A 217 -15.35 2.32 -32.16
N GLY A 218 -14.95 2.30 -33.44
CA GLY A 218 -15.85 2.34 -34.61
C GLY A 218 -16.93 1.26 -34.61
N ILE A 219 -17.94 1.45 -33.77
CA ILE A 219 -19.27 0.87 -33.70
C ILE A 219 -20.23 2.05 -33.67
#